data_AF-A0A2Z2MJH7-F1
#
_entry.id   AF-A0A2Z2MJH7-F1
#
_cell.length_a   1.000
_cell.length_b   1.000
_cell.length_c   1.000
_cell.angle_alpha   90.00
_cell.angle_beta   90.00
_cell.angle_gamma   90.00
#
_symmetry.space_group_name_H-M   'P 1'
#
loop_
_entity.id
_entity.type
_entity.pdbx_description
1 polymer ?
#
loop_
_entity_poly.entity_id
_entity_poly.type
_entity_poly.pdbx_seq_one_letter_code
_entity_poly.pdbx_strand_id
1 'polypeptide(L)'
;MRRRANQKKLIPLVLALLATMVGAALAVPAINVSVQELDKGTGGYTQTVSSAAVNWELQFQGGQYVVTGAIIHLNQDPQGNGHVYVVINGNNYEAQYDSNNGYYTVAFSPALSLDDISNINTVTIVYQGQEVNA
;
A
#
# COMPACT_ATOMS: atom_id res chain seq x y z
N MET A 1 -43.72 -0.51 75.10
CA MET A 1 -42.38 -0.10 74.60
C MET A 1 -41.75 -1.29 73.88
N ARG A 2 -41.14 -1.27 72.70
CA ARG A 2 -40.58 -0.21 71.83
C ARG A 2 -40.34 -0.87 70.44
N ARG A 3 -40.80 -0.28 69.34
CA ARG A 3 -40.47 -0.71 67.95
C ARG A 3 -38.95 -0.57 67.74
N ARG A 4 -38.25 -1.61 67.29
CA ARG A 4 -36.84 -1.50 66.86
C ARG A 4 -36.74 -1.55 65.34
N ALA A 5 -36.10 -0.52 64.81
CA ALA A 5 -36.07 -0.12 63.42
C ALA A 5 -35.24 -1.06 62.51
N ASN A 6 -35.84 -1.53 61.42
CA ASN A 6 -35.16 -2.21 60.31
C ASN A 6 -34.60 -1.19 59.30
N GLN A 7 -33.64 -0.36 59.72
CA GLN A 7 -33.04 0.65 58.82
C GLN A 7 -31.51 0.56 58.65
N LYS A 8 -30.87 -0.53 59.10
CA LYS A 8 -29.39 -0.63 59.10
C LYS A 8 -28.77 -1.62 58.10
N LYS A 9 -29.57 -2.22 57.20
CA LYS A 9 -29.08 -3.29 56.29
C LYS A 9 -28.98 -2.91 54.81
N LEU A 10 -29.42 -1.71 54.40
CA LEU A 10 -29.35 -1.27 53.00
C LEU A 10 -28.00 -0.64 52.61
N ILE A 11 -27.30 -0.01 53.57
CA ILE A 11 -25.98 0.60 53.33
C ILE A 11 -24.95 -0.42 52.81
N PRO A 12 -24.78 -1.63 53.42
CA PRO A 12 -23.81 -2.59 52.91
C PRO A 12 -24.20 -3.18 51.55
N LEU A 13 -25.49 -3.27 51.23
CA LEU A 13 -25.97 -3.83 49.96
C LEU A 13 -25.73 -2.87 48.78
N VAL A 14 -26.00 -1.57 48.99
CA VAL A 14 -25.74 -0.54 47.97
C VAL A 14 -24.24 -0.35 47.76
N LEU A 15 -23.43 -0.43 48.83
CA LEU A 15 -21.98 -0.36 48.73
C LEU A 15 -21.40 -1.57 47.99
N ALA A 16 -21.93 -2.77 48.24
CA ALA A 16 -21.56 -3.98 47.52
C ALA A 16 -21.95 -3.91 46.04
N LEU A 17 -23.15 -3.39 45.72
CA LEU A 17 -23.59 -3.20 44.34
C LEU A 17 -22.69 -2.22 43.59
N LEU A 18 -22.37 -1.07 44.19
CA LEU A 18 -21.42 -0.10 43.64
C LEU A 18 -20.02 -0.70 43.45
N ALA A 19 -19.54 -1.49 44.42
CA ALA A 19 -18.26 -2.19 44.30
C ALA A 19 -18.26 -3.23 43.17
N THR A 20 -19.37 -3.93 42.94
CA THR A 20 -19.50 -4.88 41.82
C THR A 20 -19.64 -4.21 40.46
N MET A 21 -20.25 -3.02 40.38
CA MET A 21 -20.36 -2.27 39.11
C MET A 21 -19.04 -1.63 38.68
N VAL A 22 -18.09 -1.43 39.61
CA VAL A 22 -16.72 -0.96 39.31
C VAL A 22 -15.82 -2.11 38.82
N GLY A 23 -16.22 -3.37 38.99
CA GLY A 23 -15.39 -4.56 38.72
C GLY A 23 -15.55 -5.21 37.34
N ALA A 24 -16.57 -4.87 36.56
CA ALA A 24 -16.73 -5.38 35.20
C ALA A 24 -15.96 -4.49 34.20
N ALA A 25 -14.64 -4.38 34.38
CA ALA A 25 -13.80 -3.92 33.29
C ALA A 25 -13.96 -4.94 32.15
N LEU A 26 -14.60 -4.53 31.05
CA LEU A 26 -14.69 -5.32 29.83
C LEU A 26 -13.27 -5.76 29.49
N ALA A 27 -12.98 -7.05 29.61
CA ALA A 27 -11.75 -7.64 29.11
C ALA A 27 -11.82 -7.55 27.58
N VAL A 28 -11.52 -6.38 27.04
CA VAL A 28 -11.43 -6.17 25.61
C VAL A 28 -10.28 -7.07 25.15
N PRO A 29 -10.52 -8.05 24.27
CA PRO A 29 -9.45 -8.86 23.72
C PRO A 29 -8.42 -7.93 23.08
N ALA A 30 -7.20 -7.94 23.60
CA ALA A 30 -6.11 -7.23 22.95
C ALA A 30 -5.77 -7.99 21.67
N ILE A 31 -6.10 -7.39 20.51
CA ILE A 31 -5.64 -7.89 19.22
C ILE A 31 -4.23 -7.37 19.03
N ASN A 32 -3.25 -8.27 19.08
CA ASN A 32 -1.87 -7.92 18.78
C ASN A 32 -1.69 -7.98 17.26
N VAL A 33 -1.53 -6.80 16.64
CA VAL A 33 -1.20 -6.69 15.21
C VAL A 33 0.31 -6.58 15.09
N SER A 34 0.96 -7.61 14.56
CA SER A 34 2.37 -7.54 14.16
C SER A 34 2.46 -7.09 12.70
N VAL A 35 2.93 -5.87 12.48
CA VAL A 35 3.29 -5.42 11.13
C VAL A 35 4.71 -5.88 10.86
N GLN A 36 4.85 -6.82 9.92
CA GLN A 36 6.15 -7.25 9.44
C GLN A 36 6.59 -6.33 8.30
N GLU A 37 7.82 -5.81 8.37
CA GLU A 37 8.42 -5.08 7.26
C GLU A 37 8.68 -6.03 6.09
N LEU A 38 8.65 -5.49 4.86
CA LEU A 38 9.03 -6.24 3.67
C LEU A 38 10.42 -6.83 3.91
N ASP A 39 10.51 -8.17 3.82
CA ASP A 39 11.75 -8.95 4.00
C ASP A 39 12.30 -9.18 5.42
N LYS A 40 11.48 -9.10 6.45
CA LYS A 40 11.93 -9.60 7.76
C LYS A 40 12.12 -11.13 7.72
N GLY A 41 13.36 -11.60 7.68
CA GLY A 41 13.72 -13.02 7.86
C GLY A 41 14.43 -13.69 6.67
N THR A 42 14.51 -13.03 5.51
CA THR A 42 15.08 -13.61 4.27
C THR A 42 16.27 -12.83 3.69
N GLY A 43 16.60 -11.66 4.24
CA GLY A 43 17.86 -10.94 3.91
C GLY A 43 17.69 -9.66 3.08
N GLY A 44 16.47 -9.19 2.86
CA GLY A 44 16.16 -7.99 2.07
C GLY A 44 15.83 -8.31 0.61
N TYR A 45 14.82 -7.63 0.04
CA TYR A 45 14.54 -7.74 -1.39
C TYR A 45 15.72 -7.05 -2.07
N THR A 46 16.61 -7.84 -2.66
CA THR A 46 17.79 -7.28 -3.30
C THR A 46 17.32 -6.55 -4.54
N GLN A 47 17.30 -5.21 -4.49
CA GLN A 47 17.08 -4.38 -5.67
C GLN A 47 18.24 -4.60 -6.64
N THR A 48 17.97 -5.34 -7.71
CA THR A 48 18.94 -5.64 -8.78
C THR A 48 18.87 -4.64 -9.92
N VAL A 49 17.76 -3.90 -10.02
CA VAL A 49 17.58 -2.87 -11.05
C VAL A 49 18.29 -1.59 -10.62
N SER A 50 19.22 -1.12 -11.43
CA SER A 50 20.02 0.08 -11.17
C SER A 50 19.94 1.12 -12.27
N SER A 51 19.39 0.75 -13.44
CA SER A 51 19.11 1.68 -14.52
C SER A 51 17.92 1.25 -15.36
N ALA A 52 17.27 2.25 -15.96
CA ALA A 52 16.17 2.08 -16.89
C ALA A 52 16.39 2.99 -18.10
N ALA A 53 16.16 2.49 -19.30
CA ALA A 53 16.05 3.27 -20.52
C ALA A 53 14.58 3.30 -20.96
N VAL A 54 14.06 4.49 -21.26
CA VAL A 54 12.66 4.68 -21.68
C VAL A 54 12.63 5.26 -23.09
N ASN A 55 11.96 4.55 -23.99
CA ASN A 55 11.69 4.98 -25.35
C ASN A 55 10.22 5.36 -25.49
N TRP A 56 9.94 6.56 -25.99
CA TRP A 56 8.59 7.08 -26.12
C TRP A 56 7.99 6.75 -27.48
N GLU A 57 6.74 6.31 -27.48
CA GLU A 57 5.96 6.13 -28.70
C GLU A 57 5.20 7.42 -29.00
N LEU A 58 5.56 8.07 -30.10
CA LEU A 58 4.95 9.31 -30.56
C LEU A 58 4.03 9.04 -31.74
N GLN A 59 2.84 9.63 -31.72
CA GLN A 59 1.92 9.60 -32.83
C GLN A 59 1.49 11.02 -33.22
N PHE A 60 1.43 11.31 -34.52
CA PHE A 60 0.88 12.56 -35.01
C PHE A 60 -0.63 12.43 -35.20
N GLN A 61 -1.40 13.16 -34.40
CA GLN A 61 -2.86 13.17 -34.46
C GLN A 61 -3.38 14.60 -34.23
N GLY A 62 -4.41 15.01 -34.99
CA GLY A 62 -5.06 16.31 -34.78
C GLY A 62 -4.15 17.53 -34.99
N GLY A 63 -3.05 17.41 -35.74
CA GLY A 63 -2.11 18.50 -36.02
C GLY A 63 -0.97 18.66 -35.02
N GLN A 64 -0.86 17.76 -34.04
CA GLN A 64 0.20 17.76 -33.03
C GLN A 64 0.74 16.35 -32.79
N TYR A 65 1.96 16.25 -32.25
CA TYR A 65 2.44 14.98 -31.72
C TYR A 65 1.84 14.74 -30.32
N VAL A 66 1.51 13.49 -30.05
CA VAL A 66 1.06 13.00 -28.73
C VAL A 66 1.84 11.75 -28.38
N VAL A 67 1.91 11.43 -27.11
CA VAL A 67 2.59 10.23 -26.58
C VAL A 67 1.54 9.15 -26.33
N THR A 68 1.63 8.05 -27.06
CA THR A 68 0.65 6.95 -26.98
C THR A 68 1.13 5.79 -26.12
N GLY A 69 2.43 5.71 -25.88
CA GLY A 69 3.02 4.66 -25.07
C GLY A 69 4.49 4.88 -24.76
N ALA A 70 5.06 3.94 -24.02
CA ALA A 70 6.47 3.91 -23.69
C ALA A 70 6.98 2.47 -23.60
N ILE A 71 8.22 2.26 -24.03
CA ILE A 71 8.96 1.00 -23.89
C ILE A 71 10.05 1.22 -22.86
N ILE A 72 10.08 0.40 -21.81
CA ILE A 72 11.06 0.48 -20.73
C ILE A 72 11.97 -0.74 -20.75
N HIS A 73 13.25 -0.49 -20.93
CA HIS A 73 14.30 -1.49 -20.77
C HIS A 73 14.94 -1.33 -19.41
N LEU A 74 14.90 -2.39 -18.61
CA LEU A 74 15.59 -2.45 -17.33
C LEU A 74 16.89 -3.22 -17.51
N ASN A 75 17.95 -2.80 -16.81
CA ASN A 75 19.23 -3.52 -16.84
C ASN A 75 19.14 -4.93 -16.23
N GLN A 76 18.15 -5.14 -15.36
CA GLN A 76 17.79 -6.42 -14.81
C GLN A 76 16.28 -6.52 -14.69
N ASP A 77 15.73 -7.71 -14.92
CA ASP A 77 14.32 -7.95 -14.64
C ASP A 77 14.09 -7.94 -13.13
N PRO A 78 13.08 -7.23 -12.61
CA PRO A 78 12.77 -7.20 -11.18
C PRO A 78 12.32 -8.56 -10.61
N GLN A 79 12.14 -9.60 -11.43
CA GLN A 79 11.81 -11.00 -11.08
C GLN A 79 10.55 -11.19 -10.19
N GLY A 80 9.68 -12.11 -10.58
CA GLY A 80 8.52 -12.52 -9.75
C GLY A 80 7.41 -11.46 -9.71
N ASN A 81 7.18 -10.84 -8.55
CA ASN A 81 6.03 -9.96 -8.23
C ASN A 81 6.37 -8.45 -8.30
N GLY A 82 7.45 -8.07 -8.99
CA GLY A 82 7.81 -6.66 -9.17
C GLY A 82 6.90 -5.98 -10.19
N HIS A 83 6.23 -4.90 -9.81
CA HIS A 83 5.43 -4.08 -10.73
C HIS A 83 6.24 -2.86 -11.15
N VAL A 84 6.35 -2.65 -12.46
CA VAL A 84 7.10 -1.53 -13.03
C VAL A 84 6.11 -0.41 -13.32
N TYR A 85 6.38 0.79 -12.80
CA TYR A 85 5.55 1.96 -13.05
C TYR A 85 6.36 3.09 -13.69
N VAL A 86 5.75 3.77 -14.65
CA VAL A 86 6.22 5.07 -15.12
C VAL A 86 5.39 6.13 -14.40
N VAL A 87 6.06 7.09 -13.76
CA VAL A 87 5.38 8.15 -13.01
C VAL A 87 5.46 9.45 -13.80
N ILE A 88 4.30 9.97 -14.23
CA ILE A 88 4.20 11.19 -15.03
C ILE A 88 3.21 12.12 -14.33
N ASN A 89 3.66 13.31 -13.94
CA ASN A 89 2.86 14.31 -13.21
C ASN A 89 2.15 13.74 -11.97
N GLY A 90 2.80 12.82 -11.25
CA GLY A 90 2.25 12.16 -10.05
C GLY A 90 1.28 11.01 -10.32
N ASN A 91 0.99 10.70 -11.59
CA ASN A 91 0.18 9.54 -11.97
C ASN A 91 1.09 8.34 -12.25
N ASN A 92 0.69 7.17 -11.75
CA ASN A 92 1.41 5.91 -11.95
C ASN A 92 0.80 5.16 -13.14
N TYR A 93 1.61 4.85 -14.13
CA TYR A 93 1.23 4.04 -15.28
C TYR A 93 1.94 2.69 -15.19
N GLU A 94 1.15 1.63 -15.01
CA GLU A 94 1.68 0.28 -14.87
C GLU A 94 2.18 -0.25 -16.21
N ALA A 95 3.40 -0.75 -16.22
CA ALA A 95 4.03 -1.33 -17.39
C ALA A 95 3.83 -2.84 -17.42
N GLN A 96 3.49 -3.37 -18.58
CA GLN A 96 3.28 -4.79 -18.81
C GLN A 96 4.57 -5.41 -19.34
N TYR A 97 4.99 -6.52 -18.73
CA TYR A 97 6.17 -7.24 -19.20
C TYR A 97 5.87 -8.00 -20.49
N ASP A 98 6.64 -7.74 -21.55
CA ASP A 98 6.62 -8.54 -22.77
C ASP A 98 7.72 -9.60 -22.70
N SER A 99 7.32 -10.82 -22.39
CA SER A 99 8.23 -11.96 -22.28
C SER A 99 8.89 -12.37 -23.59
N ASN A 100 8.34 -11.96 -24.74
CA ASN A 100 8.93 -12.30 -26.04
C ASN A 100 10.11 -11.39 -26.36
N ASN A 101 10.04 -10.14 -25.92
CA ASN A 101 11.03 -9.12 -26.26
C ASN A 101 11.92 -8.72 -25.08
N GLY A 102 11.56 -9.09 -23.85
CA GLY A 102 12.37 -8.84 -22.65
C GLY A 102 12.36 -7.38 -22.19
N TYR A 103 11.26 -6.66 -22.41
CA TYR A 103 11.07 -5.28 -21.97
C TYR A 103 9.65 -5.05 -21.45
N TYR A 104 9.42 -3.89 -20.85
CA TYR A 104 8.11 -3.48 -20.38
C TYR A 104 7.46 -2.48 -21.33
N THR A 105 6.15 -2.53 -21.50
CA THR A 105 5.39 -1.58 -22.30
C THR A 105 4.31 -0.89 -21.49
N VAL A 106 4.11 0.39 -21.74
CA VAL A 106 3.01 1.18 -21.19
C VAL A 106 2.22 1.73 -22.35
N ALA A 107 0.89 1.59 -22.31
CA ALA A 107 -0.01 2.26 -23.23
C ALA A 107 -0.75 3.38 -22.49
N PHE A 108 -0.78 4.57 -23.07
CA PHE A 108 -1.49 5.72 -22.52
C PHE A 108 -2.87 5.84 -23.17
N SER A 109 -3.91 5.79 -22.34
CA SER A 109 -5.29 6.00 -22.77
C SER A 109 -6.01 6.86 -21.73
N PRO A 110 -6.29 8.14 -22.03
CA PRO A 110 -5.99 8.86 -23.28
C PRO A 110 -4.48 9.10 -23.50
N ALA A 111 -4.08 9.40 -24.75
CA ALA A 111 -2.71 9.78 -25.09
C ALA A 111 -2.31 11.07 -24.36
N LEU A 112 -1.02 11.20 -24.02
CA LEU A 112 -0.48 12.33 -23.29
C LEU A 112 0.05 13.42 -24.23
N SER A 113 0.02 14.68 -23.79
CA SER A 113 0.69 15.77 -24.51
C SER A 113 2.21 15.68 -24.37
N LEU A 114 2.96 16.23 -25.33
CA LEU A 114 4.42 16.38 -25.17
C LEU A 114 4.78 17.27 -23.97
N ASP A 115 3.93 18.24 -23.64
CA ASP A 115 4.14 19.10 -22.49
C ASP A 115 4.04 18.32 -21.17
N ASP A 116 3.23 17.26 -21.13
CA ASP A 116 3.04 16.44 -19.93
C ASP A 116 4.28 15.57 -19.63
N ILE A 117 4.98 15.09 -20.66
CA ILE A 117 6.19 14.29 -20.51
C ILE A 117 7.46 15.12 -20.26
N SER A 118 7.39 16.45 -20.43
CA SER A 118 8.54 17.34 -20.22
C SER A 118 8.99 17.40 -18.74
N ASN A 119 8.15 16.94 -17.80
CA ASN A 119 8.41 16.90 -16.35
C ASN A 119 8.67 15.48 -15.81
N ILE A 120 9.16 14.55 -16.63
CA ILE A 120 9.48 13.20 -16.13
C ILE A 120 10.77 13.24 -15.31
N ASN A 121 10.60 13.18 -13.99
CA ASN A 121 11.73 13.18 -13.07
C ASN A 121 12.29 11.75 -12.82
N THR A 122 11.48 10.69 -12.96
CA THR A 122 11.86 9.32 -12.50
C THR A 122 10.99 8.19 -13.08
N VAL A 123 11.59 7.05 -13.41
CA VAL A 123 10.88 5.75 -13.50
C VAL A 123 10.89 5.13 -12.10
N THR A 124 9.73 4.66 -11.61
CA THR A 124 9.62 4.09 -10.26
C THR A 124 9.27 2.62 -10.34
N ILE A 125 10.12 1.77 -9.77
CA ILE A 125 9.85 0.34 -9.67
C ILE A 125 9.29 0.08 -8.28
N VAL A 126 8.09 -0.51 -8.22
CA VAL A 126 7.43 -0.86 -6.96
C VAL A 126 7.42 -2.37 -6.85
N TYR A 127 8.26 -2.89 -5.94
CA TYR A 127 8.21 -4.29 -5.57
C TYR A 127 6.99 -4.49 -4.66
N GLN A 128 6.00 -5.26 -5.11
CA GLN A 128 4.96 -5.69 -4.19
C GLN A 128 5.57 -6.64 -3.17
N GLY A 129 5.34 -6.34 -1.90
CA GLY A 129 5.67 -7.27 -0.83
C GLY A 129 4.93 -8.59 -0.98
N GLN A 130 5.60 -9.70 -0.67
CA GLN A 130 4.91 -10.98 -0.46
C GLN A 130 3.96 -10.84 0.74
N GLU A 131 2.70 -11.24 0.55
CA GLU A 131 1.76 -11.41 1.64
C GLU A 131 2.27 -12.51 2.58
N VAL A 132 2.57 -12.14 3.82
CA VAL A 132 2.94 -13.11 4.85
C VAL A 132 1.66 -13.62 5.50
N ASN A 133 1.19 -14.79 5.07
CA ASN A 133 0.13 -15.49 5.77
C ASN A 133 0.70 -16.07 7.08
N ALA A 134 0.16 -15.61 8.21
CA ALA A 134 0.46 -16.11 9.54
C ALA A 134 -0.36 -17.37 9.88
#